data_AF-K7MRJ2-F1
#
_entry.id   AF-K7MRJ2-F1
#
_cell.length_a   1.000
_cell.length_b   1.000
_cell.length_c   1.000
_cell.angle_alpha   90.00
_cell.angle_beta   90.00
_cell.angle_gamma   90.00
#
_symmetry.space_group_name_H-M   'P 1'
#
loop_
_entity.id
_entity.type
_entity.pdbx_description
1 polymer ?
#
loop_
_entity_poly.entity_id
_entity_poly.type
_entity_poly.pdbx_seq_one_letter_code
_entity_poly.pdbx_strand_id
1 'polypeptide(L)'
;MAMKSAITVTFLSLVSLALASDSDGGIIAIYWGQKDNEGTLAEVCATGNYDYVIIAFLPTFGNGQTPMIYLADHCDPYSNGCTGLSSDIKSCQDKGIKVLLSLVGGVGSYSDTNSTQDACQVAAYLWNNFLGGQSSSRPLGPAVLDGFDFGIVYDIEGGPKQYWRDLAKFLKWYNPKVYITVAPQCPFPDVWIGNSLTTGLFDFVWFPILQ
;
A
#
# COMPACT_ATOMS: atom_id res chain seq x y z
N MET A 1 48.08 -26.28 -24.74
CA MET A 1 47.49 -25.60 -23.56
C MET A 1 46.55 -24.44 -23.89
N ALA A 2 46.62 -23.80 -25.07
CA ALA A 2 45.79 -22.63 -25.40
C ALA A 2 44.26 -22.87 -25.43
N MET A 3 43.82 -24.07 -25.82
CA MET A 3 42.39 -24.36 -26.04
C MET A 3 41.56 -24.43 -24.75
N LYS A 4 42.15 -24.81 -23.60
CA LYS A 4 41.44 -24.85 -22.32
C LYS A 4 41.08 -23.44 -21.81
N SER A 5 41.96 -22.45 -22.03
CA SER A 5 41.74 -21.08 -21.58
C SER A 5 40.61 -20.38 -22.33
N ALA A 6 40.45 -20.65 -23.63
CA ALA A 6 39.36 -20.07 -24.43
C ALA A 6 37.98 -20.55 -23.93
N ILE A 7 37.84 -21.84 -23.66
CA ILE A 7 36.58 -22.44 -23.18
C ILE A 7 36.16 -21.82 -21.84
N THR A 8 37.10 -21.62 -20.90
CA THR A 8 36.79 -21.02 -19.59
C THR A 8 36.31 -19.57 -19.73
N VAL A 9 36.94 -18.77 -20.61
CA VAL A 9 36.53 -17.37 -20.83
C VAL A 9 35.13 -17.30 -21.48
N THR A 10 34.82 -18.19 -22.44
CA THR A 10 33.48 -18.22 -23.06
C THR A 10 32.40 -18.63 -22.05
N PHE A 11 32.66 -19.62 -21.20
CA PHE A 11 31.70 -20.07 -20.19
C PHE A 11 31.41 -18.98 -19.14
N LEU A 12 32.46 -18.26 -18.70
CA LEU A 12 32.30 -17.14 -17.77
C LEU A 12 31.46 -16.01 -18.37
N SER A 13 31.69 -15.68 -19.65
CA SER A 13 30.92 -14.64 -20.36
C SER A 13 29.45 -14.99 -20.55
N LEU A 14 29.12 -16.27 -20.80
CA LEU A 14 27.74 -16.76 -20.93
C LEU A 14 26.98 -16.69 -19.59
N VAL A 15 27.65 -17.03 -18.48
CA VAL A 15 27.06 -16.90 -17.14
C VAL A 15 26.81 -15.42 -16.81
N SER A 16 27.74 -14.52 -17.13
CA SER A 16 27.53 -13.07 -16.92
C SER A 16 26.38 -12.51 -17.77
N LEU A 17 26.19 -12.99 -19.00
CA LEU A 17 25.08 -12.54 -19.86
C LEU A 17 23.71 -13.03 -19.36
N ALA A 18 23.64 -14.26 -18.85
CA ALA A 18 22.41 -14.80 -18.26
C ALA A 18 22.01 -14.09 -16.96
N LEU A 19 22.99 -13.57 -16.20
CA LEU A 19 22.74 -12.73 -15.02
C LEU A 19 22.40 -11.27 -15.36
N ALA A 20 22.69 -10.81 -16.58
CA ALA A 20 22.37 -9.45 -17.02
C ALA A 20 20.94 -9.32 -17.57
N SER A 21 20.24 -10.44 -17.76
CA SER A 21 18.85 -10.49 -18.22
C SER A 21 17.87 -10.75 -17.08
N ASP A 22 18.12 -10.21 -15.89
CA ASP A 22 17.01 -9.74 -15.08
C ASP A 22 16.40 -8.58 -15.86
N SER A 23 15.52 -8.89 -16.82
CA SER A 23 14.53 -7.91 -17.22
C SER A 23 13.79 -7.61 -15.92
N ASP A 24 14.11 -6.46 -15.32
CA ASP A 24 13.47 -5.98 -14.11
C ASP A 24 11.98 -5.92 -14.45
N GLY A 25 11.26 -6.99 -14.10
CA GLY A 25 9.82 -7.06 -14.31
C GLY A 25 9.27 -5.87 -13.56
N GLY A 26 8.56 -4.99 -14.26
CA GLY A 26 7.98 -3.83 -13.61
C GLY A 26 7.15 -4.29 -12.40
N ILE A 27 7.27 -3.59 -11.28
CA ILE A 27 6.47 -3.88 -10.09
C ILE A 27 5.00 -3.58 -10.40
N ILE A 28 4.12 -4.56 -10.23
CA ILE A 28 2.69 -4.42 -10.51
C ILE A 28 1.90 -4.41 -9.22
N ALA A 29 1.11 -3.35 -9.03
CA ALA A 29 0.14 -3.23 -7.95
C ALA A 29 -1.29 -3.32 -8.49
N ILE A 30 -2.20 -3.88 -7.69
CA ILE A 30 -3.65 -3.91 -7.98
C ILE A 30 -4.44 -3.39 -6.78
N TYR A 31 -5.48 -2.61 -7.04
CA TYR A 31 -6.48 -2.24 -6.03
C TYR A 31 -7.58 -3.30 -5.96
N TRP A 32 -7.96 -3.70 -4.76
CA TRP A 32 -9.00 -4.71 -4.49
C TRP A 32 -9.96 -4.25 -3.39
N GLY A 33 -11.25 -4.60 -3.51
CA GLY A 33 -12.24 -4.42 -2.45
C GLY A 33 -13.38 -3.46 -2.80
N GLN A 34 -13.60 -3.16 -4.08
CA GLN A 34 -14.59 -2.17 -4.53
C GLN A 34 -15.54 -2.71 -5.61
N LYS A 35 -15.38 -3.94 -6.09
CA LYS A 35 -16.22 -4.54 -7.15
C LYS A 35 -16.68 -5.94 -6.75
N ASP A 36 -17.96 -6.26 -6.97
CA ASP A 36 -18.54 -7.54 -6.56
C ASP A 36 -17.94 -8.76 -7.27
N ASN A 37 -17.48 -8.59 -8.51
CA ASN A 37 -16.99 -9.68 -9.37
C ASN A 37 -15.46 -9.73 -9.50
N GLU A 38 -14.72 -9.24 -8.51
CA GLU A 38 -13.25 -9.29 -8.51
C GLU A 38 -12.66 -10.54 -7.82
N GLY A 39 -13.52 -11.37 -7.23
CA GLY A 39 -13.10 -12.53 -6.43
C GLY A 39 -12.61 -12.13 -5.04
N THR A 40 -12.22 -13.14 -4.27
CA THR A 40 -11.61 -12.97 -2.95
C THR A 40 -10.19 -12.41 -3.05
N LEU A 41 -9.72 -11.78 -1.97
CA LEU A 41 -8.34 -11.30 -1.87
C LEU A 41 -7.35 -12.46 -2.08
N ALA A 42 -7.63 -13.65 -1.54
CA ALA A 42 -6.82 -14.83 -1.75
C ALA A 42 -6.75 -15.28 -3.23
N GLU A 43 -7.87 -15.23 -3.96
CA GLU A 43 -7.92 -15.57 -5.39
C GLU A 43 -7.11 -14.59 -6.23
N VAL A 44 -7.20 -13.29 -5.96
CA VAL A 44 -6.38 -12.25 -6.61
C VAL A 44 -4.90 -12.54 -6.40
N CYS A 45 -4.49 -12.82 -5.17
CA CYS A 45 -3.11 -13.17 -4.84
C CYS A 45 -2.65 -14.51 -5.43
N ALA A 46 -3.57 -15.45 -5.62
CA ALA A 46 -3.26 -16.75 -6.22
C ALA A 46 -2.95 -16.67 -7.73
N THR A 47 -3.32 -15.58 -8.40
CA THR A 47 -2.99 -15.38 -9.82
C THR A 47 -1.49 -15.27 -10.08
N GLY A 48 -0.71 -14.80 -9.10
CA GLY A 48 0.73 -14.56 -9.26
C GLY A 48 1.08 -13.37 -10.18
N ASN A 49 0.11 -12.51 -10.50
CA ASN A 49 0.28 -11.40 -11.43
C ASN A 49 0.75 -10.07 -10.79
N TYR A 50 0.81 -10.01 -9.45
CA TYR A 50 0.98 -8.76 -8.72
C TYR A 50 2.01 -8.91 -7.62
N ASP A 51 2.84 -7.89 -7.44
CA ASP A 51 3.79 -7.76 -6.34
C ASP A 51 3.15 -7.09 -5.11
N TYR A 52 2.15 -6.23 -5.37
CA TYR A 52 1.40 -5.50 -4.35
C TYR A 52 -0.11 -5.66 -4.57
N VAL A 53 -0.84 -5.92 -3.48
CA VAL A 53 -2.30 -5.78 -3.45
C VAL A 53 -2.66 -4.69 -2.45
N ILE A 54 -3.44 -3.73 -2.92
CA ILE A 54 -3.85 -2.56 -2.16
C ILE A 54 -5.34 -2.71 -1.85
N ILE A 55 -5.67 -2.98 -0.58
CA ILE A 55 -7.03 -3.06 -0.09
C ILE A 55 -7.62 -1.64 -0.11
N ALA A 56 -8.72 -1.46 -0.83
CA ALA A 56 -9.41 -0.21 -1.05
C ALA A 56 -10.80 -0.29 -0.39
N PHE A 57 -11.18 0.59 0.55
CA PHE A 57 -10.42 1.71 1.13
C PHE A 57 -10.61 1.82 2.65
N LEU A 58 -9.78 2.62 3.30
CA LEU A 58 -10.05 3.21 4.60
C LEU A 58 -10.40 4.71 4.40
N PRO A 59 -11.68 5.03 4.19
CA PRO A 59 -12.08 6.41 3.88
C PRO A 59 -12.24 7.29 5.12
N THR A 60 -12.65 6.72 6.25
CA THR A 60 -12.85 7.50 7.48
C THR A 60 -11.56 7.50 8.29
N PHE A 61 -11.00 8.68 8.55
CA PHE A 61 -9.92 8.91 9.52
C PHE A 61 -9.72 10.41 9.78
N GLY A 62 -8.91 10.73 10.80
CA GLY A 62 -8.60 12.10 11.17
C GLY A 62 -9.78 12.82 11.83
N ASN A 63 -9.56 14.07 12.20
CA ASN A 63 -10.55 14.95 12.84
C ASN A 63 -11.23 14.32 14.07
N GLY A 64 -10.50 13.49 14.82
CA GLY A 64 -11.01 12.75 15.98
C GLY A 64 -11.97 11.60 15.66
N GLN A 65 -12.19 11.27 14.38
CA GLN A 65 -12.98 10.11 13.98
C GLN A 65 -12.19 8.81 14.19
N THR A 66 -12.88 7.75 14.64
CA THR A 66 -12.31 6.41 14.63
C THR A 66 -12.15 5.94 13.19
N PRO A 67 -10.95 5.51 12.77
CA PRO A 67 -10.77 5.03 11.42
C PRO A 67 -11.65 3.82 11.08
N MET A 68 -12.28 3.85 9.91
CA MET A 68 -13.21 2.80 9.46
C MET A 68 -12.91 2.40 8.02
N ILE A 69 -12.86 1.10 7.78
CA ILE A 69 -12.72 0.50 6.45
C ILE A 69 -14.08 0.52 5.73
N TYR A 70 -14.07 0.68 4.41
CA TYR A 70 -15.22 0.44 3.54
C TYR A 70 -14.78 -0.38 2.32
N LEU A 71 -15.18 -1.66 2.26
CA LEU A 71 -14.85 -2.60 1.18
C LEU A 71 -16.08 -3.03 0.38
N ALA A 72 -17.04 -2.10 0.19
CA ALA A 72 -18.32 -2.39 -0.46
C ALA A 72 -18.98 -3.67 0.11
N ASP A 73 -19.30 -4.63 -0.75
CA ASP A 73 -20.00 -5.87 -0.38
C ASP A 73 -19.05 -7.01 0.08
N HIS A 74 -17.73 -6.79 0.13
CA HIS A 74 -16.76 -7.82 0.52
C HIS A 74 -16.78 -8.14 2.01
N CYS A 75 -17.13 -7.16 2.86
CA CYS A 75 -17.32 -7.37 4.28
C CYS A 75 -18.05 -6.20 4.94
N ASP A 76 -18.73 -6.48 6.05
CA ASP A 76 -19.31 -5.45 6.91
C ASP A 76 -18.38 -5.12 8.09
N PRO A 77 -17.80 -3.91 8.16
CA PRO A 77 -16.94 -3.51 9.25
C PRO A 77 -17.70 -3.31 10.58
N TYR A 78 -19.00 -3.03 10.56
CA TYR A 78 -19.80 -2.75 11.77
C TYR A 78 -20.10 -4.02 12.58
N SER A 79 -20.09 -5.19 11.93
CA SER A 79 -20.30 -6.49 12.57
C SER A 79 -18.99 -7.28 12.79
N ASN A 80 -17.82 -6.65 12.63
CA ASN A 80 -16.50 -7.31 12.56
C ASN A 80 -16.36 -8.33 11.42
N GLY A 81 -17.21 -8.25 10.38
CA GLY A 81 -17.19 -9.16 9.23
C GLY A 81 -15.88 -9.14 8.45
N CYS A 82 -15.13 -8.04 8.50
CA CYS A 82 -13.85 -7.90 7.80
C CYS A 82 -12.69 -8.68 8.45
N THR A 83 -12.87 -9.21 9.66
CA THR A 83 -11.82 -10.01 10.33
C THR A 83 -11.49 -11.31 9.59
N GLY A 84 -12.42 -11.82 8.77
CA GLY A 84 -12.21 -12.97 7.90
C GLY A 84 -11.10 -12.76 6.86
N LEU A 85 -10.83 -11.52 6.46
CA LEU A 85 -9.74 -11.19 5.53
C LEU A 85 -8.35 -11.48 6.10
N SER A 86 -8.24 -11.73 7.41
CA SER A 86 -6.96 -12.04 8.03
C SER A 86 -6.25 -13.25 7.43
N SER A 87 -6.99 -14.28 7.00
CA SER A 87 -6.41 -15.46 6.35
C SER A 87 -5.93 -15.16 4.94
N ASP A 88 -6.69 -14.33 4.22
CA ASP A 88 -6.41 -13.99 2.83
C ASP A 88 -5.18 -13.10 2.74
N ILE A 89 -5.06 -12.11 3.63
CA ILE A 89 -3.87 -11.26 3.77
C ILE A 89 -2.61 -12.12 3.99
N LYS A 90 -2.67 -13.08 4.92
CA LYS A 90 -1.54 -14.00 5.16
C LYS A 90 -1.23 -14.85 3.93
N SER A 91 -2.27 -15.34 3.24
CA SER A 91 -2.10 -16.14 2.02
C SER A 91 -1.42 -15.35 0.89
N CYS A 92 -1.68 -14.05 0.79
CA CYS A 92 -0.95 -13.15 -0.11
C CYS A 92 0.52 -12.99 0.31
N GLN A 93 0.75 -12.70 1.58
CA GLN A 93 2.10 -12.48 2.13
C GLN A 93 2.98 -13.73 2.03
N ASP A 94 2.42 -14.92 2.24
CA ASP A 94 3.12 -16.21 2.09
C ASP A 94 3.56 -16.46 0.64
N LYS A 95 2.94 -15.79 -0.34
CA LYS A 95 3.32 -15.80 -1.75
C LYS A 95 4.33 -14.70 -2.11
N GLY A 96 4.77 -13.91 -1.13
CA GLY A 96 5.69 -12.78 -1.31
C GLY A 96 5.01 -11.46 -1.68
N ILE A 97 3.68 -11.46 -1.86
CA ILE A 97 2.90 -10.28 -2.24
C ILE A 97 2.74 -9.36 -1.04
N LYS A 98 3.01 -8.06 -1.22
CA LYS A 98 2.82 -7.06 -0.17
C LYS A 98 1.38 -6.59 -0.13
N VAL A 99 0.79 -6.57 1.05
CA VAL A 99 -0.60 -6.16 1.25
C VAL A 99 -0.64 -4.82 1.96
N LEU A 100 -1.17 -3.81 1.26
CA LEU A 100 -1.32 -2.44 1.76
C LEU A 100 -2.80 -2.11 1.98
N LEU A 101 -3.09 -1.14 2.84
CA LEU A 101 -4.42 -0.53 2.96
C LEU A 101 -4.37 0.90 2.41
N SER A 102 -5.27 1.23 1.49
CA SER A 102 -5.33 2.57 0.90
C SER A 102 -6.14 3.52 1.78
N LEU A 103 -5.49 4.57 2.24
CA LEU A 103 -6.07 5.68 2.99
C LEU A 103 -6.60 6.71 1.98
N VAL A 104 -7.89 6.99 2.04
CA VAL A 104 -8.53 7.97 1.15
C VAL A 104 -9.32 8.98 1.98
N GLY A 105 -8.71 10.12 2.30
CA GLY A 105 -9.36 11.16 3.11
C GLY A 105 -10.01 12.25 2.26
N GLY A 106 -10.95 12.99 2.83
CA GLY A 106 -11.47 14.24 2.26
C GLY A 106 -12.53 14.11 1.15
N VAL A 107 -13.03 12.91 0.84
CA VAL A 107 -14.11 12.74 -0.13
C VAL A 107 -15.48 12.89 0.51
N GLY A 108 -16.36 13.71 -0.08
CA GLY A 108 -17.73 13.89 0.41
C GLY A 108 -17.80 14.24 1.90
N SER A 109 -18.33 13.32 2.72
CA SER A 109 -18.47 13.50 4.18
C SER A 109 -17.27 13.01 5.00
N TYR A 110 -16.27 12.40 4.37
CA TYR A 110 -15.11 11.84 5.06
C TYR A 110 -14.06 12.91 5.32
N SER A 111 -13.62 13.05 6.58
CA SER A 111 -12.56 14.01 6.91
C SER A 111 -11.17 13.50 6.54
N ASP A 112 -10.19 14.40 6.61
CA ASP A 112 -8.77 14.07 6.55
C ASP A 112 -8.09 14.52 7.86
N THR A 113 -6.81 14.19 7.98
CA THR A 113 -5.92 14.76 9.00
C THR A 113 -5.95 16.29 8.98
N ASN A 114 -6.22 16.92 10.13
CA ASN A 114 -6.42 18.38 10.22
C ASN A 114 -5.29 19.14 10.95
N SER A 115 -4.34 18.41 11.53
CA SER A 115 -3.19 18.94 12.25
C SER A 115 -2.09 17.87 12.35
N THR A 116 -0.85 18.28 12.66
CA THR A 116 0.24 17.33 12.95
C THR A 116 -0.11 16.42 14.15
N GLN A 117 -0.84 16.96 15.14
CA GLN A 117 -1.30 16.17 16.29
C GLN A 117 -2.33 15.12 15.89
N ASP A 118 -3.26 15.46 15.02
CA ASP A 118 -4.27 14.54 14.49
C ASP A 118 -3.61 13.46 13.60
N ALA A 119 -2.66 13.84 12.75
CA ALA A 119 -1.85 12.87 11.99
C ALA A 119 -1.07 11.89 12.89
N CYS A 120 -0.56 12.36 14.03
CA CYS A 120 0.08 11.49 15.03
C CYS A 120 -0.91 10.50 15.66
N GLN A 121 -2.13 10.95 15.98
CA GLN A 121 -3.18 10.10 16.54
C GLN A 121 -3.65 9.05 15.52
N VAL A 122 -3.83 9.44 14.26
CA VAL A 122 -4.13 8.52 13.16
C VAL A 122 -3.01 7.49 13.01
N ALA A 123 -1.74 7.92 12.98
CA ALA A 123 -0.60 6.99 12.89
C ALA A 123 -0.58 5.96 14.03
N ALA A 124 -0.85 6.41 15.26
CA ALA A 124 -0.93 5.53 16.43
C ALA A 124 -2.08 4.52 16.31
N TYR A 125 -3.25 4.95 15.81
CA TYR A 125 -4.36 4.04 15.54
C TYR A 125 -3.99 3.01 14.47
N LEU A 126 -3.44 3.47 13.34
CA LEU A 126 -3.05 2.61 12.22
C LEU A 126 -2.01 1.57 12.66
N TRP A 127 -1.01 1.99 13.45
CA TRP A 127 -0.01 1.10 14.01
C TRP A 127 -0.62 -0.02 14.87
N ASN A 128 -1.54 0.33 15.76
CA ASN A 128 -2.12 -0.61 16.73
C ASN A 128 -3.18 -1.55 16.13
N ASN A 129 -3.89 -1.12 15.09
CA ASN A 129 -5.04 -1.86 14.55
C ASN A 129 -4.73 -2.61 13.25
N PHE A 130 -3.71 -2.20 12.50
CA PHE A 130 -3.38 -2.78 11.19
C PHE A 130 -1.94 -3.26 11.04
N LEU A 131 -1.00 -2.67 11.79
CA LEU A 131 0.42 -3.03 11.74
C LEU A 131 0.83 -3.80 13.01
N GLY A 132 2.06 -3.58 13.49
CA GLY A 132 2.71 -4.35 14.55
C GLY A 132 2.34 -3.96 15.99
N GLY A 133 1.48 -2.97 16.18
CA GLY A 133 0.98 -2.62 17.51
C GLY A 133 -0.08 -3.59 18.03
N GLN A 134 -0.72 -3.24 19.14
CA GLN A 134 -1.68 -4.10 19.83
C GLN A 134 -3.00 -3.36 20.08
N SER A 135 -4.11 -4.04 19.87
CA SER A 135 -5.46 -3.53 20.12
C SER A 135 -6.38 -4.71 20.43
N SER A 136 -7.39 -4.50 21.28
CA SER A 136 -8.43 -5.51 21.56
C SER A 136 -9.42 -5.67 20.40
N SER A 137 -9.47 -4.72 19.47
CA SER A 137 -10.30 -4.77 18.27
C SER A 137 -9.44 -4.42 17.07
N ARG A 138 -9.27 -5.36 16.13
CA ARG A 138 -8.51 -5.15 14.88
C ARG A 138 -9.44 -5.40 13.70
N PRO A 139 -9.73 -4.40 12.84
CA PRO A 139 -10.76 -4.55 11.81
C PRO A 139 -10.49 -5.64 10.77
N LEU A 140 -9.21 -5.93 10.48
CA LEU A 140 -8.77 -7.02 9.60
C LEU A 140 -8.26 -8.24 10.38
N GLY A 141 -8.69 -8.37 11.64
CA GLY A 141 -8.26 -9.44 12.52
C GLY A 141 -6.77 -9.37 12.90
N PRO A 142 -6.13 -10.51 13.21
CA PRO A 142 -4.73 -10.54 13.67
C PRO A 142 -3.70 -10.32 12.56
N ALA A 143 -4.10 -10.16 11.30
CA ALA A 143 -3.16 -9.88 10.22
C ALA A 143 -2.40 -8.56 10.46
N VAL A 144 -1.13 -8.56 10.06
CA VAL A 144 -0.24 -7.40 10.11
C VAL A 144 0.04 -7.01 8.66
N LEU A 145 -0.43 -5.85 8.24
CA LEU A 145 -0.21 -5.36 6.88
C LEU A 145 1.26 -4.96 6.65
N ASP A 146 1.66 -4.92 5.38
CA ASP A 146 3.00 -4.46 4.97
C ASP A 146 3.10 -2.93 4.96
N GLY A 147 1.97 -2.22 4.86
CA GLY A 147 1.93 -0.77 4.95
C GLY A 147 0.65 -0.13 4.43
N PHE A 148 0.79 1.11 3.96
CA PHE A 148 -0.32 1.96 3.53
C PHE A 148 -0.07 2.56 2.15
N ASP A 149 -1.15 2.65 1.37
CA ASP A 149 -1.20 3.46 0.16
C ASP A 149 -1.92 4.78 0.47
N PHE A 150 -1.38 5.88 0.01
CA PHE A 150 -1.89 7.22 0.23
C PHE A 150 -2.68 7.61 -1.02
N GLY A 151 -3.98 7.29 -1.02
CA GLY A 151 -4.85 7.44 -2.19
C GLY A 151 -5.32 8.87 -2.40
N ILE A 152 -4.98 9.48 -3.54
CA ILE A 152 -5.50 10.79 -3.92
C ILE A 152 -6.87 10.65 -4.58
N VAL A 153 -7.79 11.52 -4.19
CA VAL A 153 -9.11 11.68 -4.80
C VAL A 153 -9.17 12.94 -5.64
N TYR A 154 -9.93 12.87 -6.73
CA TYR A 154 -10.02 13.93 -7.73
C TYR A 154 -10.97 15.06 -7.36
N ASP A 155 -11.86 14.86 -6.39
CA ASP A 155 -12.86 15.86 -6.04
C ASP A 155 -12.20 17.10 -5.39
N ILE A 156 -12.72 18.26 -5.77
CA ILE A 156 -12.27 19.56 -5.27
C ILE A 156 -12.44 19.66 -3.73
N GLU A 157 -13.31 18.81 -3.17
CA GLU A 157 -13.65 18.75 -1.75
C GLU A 157 -12.49 18.23 -0.88
N GLY A 158 -11.56 17.45 -1.45
CA GLY A 158 -10.48 16.78 -0.74
C GLY A 158 -9.47 17.69 -0.03
N GLY A 159 -9.33 18.94 -0.49
CA GLY A 159 -8.34 19.89 0.02
C GLY A 159 -6.88 19.43 -0.12
N PRO A 160 -5.90 20.33 -0.01
CA PRO A 160 -4.48 19.93 0.03
C PRO A 160 -4.22 18.99 1.22
N LYS A 161 -3.48 17.92 0.99
CA LYS A 161 -3.12 16.86 1.96
C LYS A 161 -1.99 17.32 2.87
N GLN A 162 -2.20 18.42 3.60
CA GLN A 162 -1.14 19.16 4.30
C GLN A 162 -0.38 18.34 5.35
N TYR A 163 -1.03 17.37 5.99
CA TYR A 163 -0.45 16.59 7.09
C TYR A 163 -0.08 15.15 6.72
N TRP A 164 -0.21 14.76 5.45
CA TRP A 164 0.16 13.42 5.00
C TRP A 164 1.66 13.16 5.15
N ARG A 165 2.51 14.18 4.95
CA ARG A 165 3.93 14.08 5.29
C ARG A 165 4.15 13.73 6.76
N ASP A 166 3.40 14.35 7.66
CA ASP A 166 3.53 14.10 9.09
C ASP A 166 3.04 12.69 9.43
N LEU A 167 1.89 12.28 8.88
CA LEU A 167 1.38 10.92 8.99
C LEU A 167 2.41 9.88 8.52
N ALA A 168 2.99 10.06 7.33
CA ALA A 168 4.01 9.17 6.79
C ALA A 168 5.26 9.12 7.68
N LYS A 169 5.70 10.28 8.20
CA LYS A 169 6.82 10.36 9.14
C LYS A 169 6.55 9.60 10.43
N PHE A 170 5.34 9.69 11.00
CA PHE A 170 4.99 8.95 12.21
C PHE A 170 4.91 7.45 11.97
N LEU A 171 4.37 7.01 10.82
CA LEU A 171 4.35 5.59 10.45
C LEU A 171 5.78 5.03 10.30
N LYS A 172 6.68 5.74 9.59
CA LYS A 172 8.10 5.36 9.49
C LYS A 172 8.83 5.40 10.83
N TRP A 173 8.42 6.27 11.76
CA TRP A 173 8.97 6.30 13.12
C TRP A 173 8.63 5.03 13.92
N TYR A 174 7.40 4.53 13.81
CA TYR A 174 7.02 3.25 14.45
C TYR A 174 7.80 2.07 13.87
N ASN A 175 7.92 2.01 12.55
CA ASN A 175 8.73 1.00 11.88
C ASN A 175 9.19 1.52 10.51
N PRO A 176 10.50 1.69 10.29
CA PRO A 176 11.02 2.23 9.02
C PRO A 176 10.80 1.30 7.82
N LYS A 177 10.44 0.02 8.07
CA LYS A 177 10.15 -0.98 7.03
C LYS A 177 8.70 -0.97 6.55
N VAL A 178 7.82 -0.17 7.16
CA VAL A 178 6.44 -0.01 6.69
C VAL A 178 6.47 0.61 5.30
N TYR A 179 5.82 -0.03 4.32
CA TYR A 179 5.67 0.54 2.99
C TYR A 179 4.68 1.71 3.02
N ILE A 180 5.07 2.82 2.42
CA ILE A 180 4.20 3.98 2.20
C ILE A 180 4.23 4.24 0.71
N THR A 181 3.10 4.02 0.05
CA THR A 181 2.99 4.17 -1.40
C THR A 181 1.95 5.22 -1.73
N VAL A 182 1.90 5.65 -2.99
CA VAL A 182 0.99 6.71 -3.41
C VAL A 182 0.73 6.65 -4.90
N ALA A 183 -0.49 6.95 -5.32
CA ALA A 183 -0.86 7.14 -6.73
C ALA A 183 -1.19 8.63 -6.98
N PRO A 184 -0.18 9.50 -7.23
CA PRO A 184 -0.41 10.90 -7.52
C PRO A 184 -0.94 11.14 -8.93
N GLN A 185 -1.38 12.37 -9.21
CA GLN A 185 -1.69 12.79 -10.57
C GLN A 185 -0.41 13.02 -11.40
N CYS A 186 -0.58 13.09 -12.72
CA CYS A 186 0.52 13.36 -13.66
C CYS A 186 1.19 14.73 -13.49
N PRO A 187 0.51 15.86 -13.19
CA PRO A 187 1.16 17.15 -13.02
C PRO A 187 2.05 17.16 -11.77
N PHE A 188 3.32 17.56 -11.93
CA PHE A 188 4.27 17.65 -10.82
C PHE A 188 4.62 19.12 -10.49
N PRO A 189 4.68 19.50 -9.20
CA PRO A 189 4.25 18.71 -8.04
C PRO A 189 2.73 18.48 -8.08
N ASP A 190 2.29 17.31 -7.60
CA ASP A 190 0.87 17.03 -7.47
C ASP A 190 0.23 18.10 -6.57
N VAL A 191 -0.91 18.65 -7.00
CA VAL A 191 -1.54 19.80 -6.32
C VAL A 191 -2.03 19.47 -4.91
N TRP A 192 -2.27 18.19 -4.62
CA TRP A 192 -2.82 17.72 -3.36
C TRP A 192 -1.72 17.26 -2.40
N ILE A 193 -0.71 16.55 -2.88
CA ILE A 193 0.40 16.05 -2.05
C ILE A 193 1.58 17.03 -1.98
N GLY A 194 1.69 17.92 -2.96
CA GLY A 194 2.75 18.92 -3.06
C GLY A 194 4.14 18.30 -3.05
N ASN A 195 5.06 18.93 -2.32
CA ASN A 195 6.44 18.46 -2.16
C ASN A 195 6.58 17.26 -1.22
N SER A 196 5.49 16.67 -0.71
CA SER A 196 5.62 15.50 0.18
C SER A 196 6.29 14.32 -0.53
N LEU A 197 6.13 14.21 -1.86
CA LEU A 197 6.84 13.21 -2.67
C LEU A 197 8.36 13.36 -2.63
N THR A 198 8.91 14.57 -2.40
CA THR A 198 10.36 14.80 -2.38
C THR A 198 11.00 14.53 -1.01
N THR A 199 10.24 14.01 -0.05
CA THR A 199 10.71 13.82 1.33
C THR A 199 11.47 12.52 1.55
N GLY A 200 11.43 11.59 0.58
CA GLY A 200 11.99 10.25 0.71
C GLY A 200 11.22 9.34 1.67
N LEU A 201 9.98 9.70 2.02
CA LEU A 201 9.11 8.90 2.90
C LEU A 201 8.26 7.88 2.14
N PHE A 202 8.04 8.08 0.84
CA PHE A 202 7.27 7.19 -0.03
C PHE A 202 8.20 6.21 -0.74
N ASP A 203 7.88 4.91 -0.66
CA ASP A 203 8.66 3.82 -1.23
C ASP A 203 8.31 3.58 -2.71
N PHE A 204 7.03 3.72 -3.09
CA PHE A 204 6.56 3.57 -4.46
C PHE A 204 5.56 4.64 -4.86
N VAL A 205 5.65 5.04 -6.13
CA VAL A 205 4.69 5.92 -6.80
C VAL A 205 4.02 5.11 -7.91
N TRP A 206 2.72 4.90 -7.82
CA TRP A 206 1.96 4.11 -8.78
C TRP A 206 1.52 4.94 -9.97
N PHE A 207 1.65 4.37 -11.17
CA PHE A 207 1.08 4.91 -12.40
C PHE A 207 0.07 3.91 -12.95
N PRO A 208 -1.15 4.35 -13.31
CA PRO A 208 -2.14 3.46 -13.89
C PRO A 208 -1.64 2.95 -15.25
N ILE A 209 -1.76 1.63 -15.46
CA ILE A 209 -1.66 1.06 -16.80
C ILE A 209 -2.97 1.41 -17.50
N LEU A 210 -2.90 2.35 -18.45
CA LEU A 210 -4.04 2.61 -19.34
C LEU A 210 -4.28 1.33 -20.16
N GLN A 211 -5.47 0.74 -20.03
CA GLN A 211 -5.97 -0.27 -20.97
C GLN A 211 -6.65 0.41 -22.16
#